data_AF-A0A6M3LBK4-F1
#
_entry.id   AF-A0A6M3LBK4-F1
#
_cell.length_a   1.000
_cell.length_b   1.000
_cell.length_c   1.000
_cell.angle_alpha   90.00
_cell.angle_beta   90.00
_cell.angle_gamma   90.00
#
_symmetry.space_group_name_H-M   'P 1'
#
loop_
_entity.id
_entity.type
_entity.pdbx_description
1 polymer ?
#
loop_
_entity_poly.entity_id
_entity_poly.type
_entity_poly.pdbx_seq_one_letter_code
_entity_poly.pdbx_strand_id
1 'polypeptide(L)'
;MSGGHWQYCGYKILDACEEIEQDEEVKKRFPELSQIIGSLGRWLYDVEHELDWDLSYDTKIVDDRKFEKEKINELLSILRKY
;
A
#
# COMPACT_ATOMS: atom_id res chain seq x y z
N MET A 1 -14.14 17.20 -4.98
CA MET A 1 -13.69 15.92 -4.41
C MET A 1 -14.19 14.84 -5.35
N SER A 2 -13.44 14.56 -6.43
CA SER A 2 -13.66 13.35 -7.23
C SER A 2 -13.33 12.17 -6.33
N GLY A 3 -14.30 11.28 -6.14
CA GLY A 3 -14.17 10.11 -5.27
C GLY A 3 -13.39 8.98 -5.91
N GLY A 4 -12.29 9.29 -6.62
CA GLY A 4 -11.45 8.30 -7.30
C GLY A 4 -12.19 7.43 -8.33
N HIS A 5 -11.43 6.61 -9.05
CA HIS A 5 -11.96 5.49 -9.81
C HIS A 5 -12.42 4.36 -8.86
N TRP A 6 -11.73 4.16 -7.73
CA TRP A 6 -11.97 3.09 -6.77
C TRP A 6 -12.52 3.53 -5.42
N GLN A 7 -13.03 4.75 -5.29
CA GLN A 7 -13.79 5.18 -4.10
C GLN A 7 -13.10 4.87 -2.77
N TYR A 8 -11.82 5.20 -2.65
CA TYR A 8 -11.06 5.07 -1.39
C TYR A 8 -10.85 3.61 -0.93
N CYS A 9 -10.80 2.63 -1.84
CA CYS A 9 -10.51 1.24 -1.48
C CYS A 9 -9.16 1.08 -0.78
N GLY A 10 -8.15 1.88 -1.13
CA GLY A 10 -6.86 1.91 -0.44
C GLY A 10 -6.99 2.16 1.06
N TYR A 11 -7.87 3.08 1.49
CA TYR A 11 -8.04 3.39 2.92
C TYR A 11 -8.53 2.19 3.71
N LYS A 12 -9.46 1.41 3.15
CA LYS A 12 -9.96 0.19 3.81
C LYS A 12 -8.87 -0.87 3.98
N ILE A 13 -7.97 -0.99 2.99
CA ILE A 13 -6.85 -1.91 3.05
C ILE A 13 -5.84 -1.44 4.11
N LEU A 14 -5.52 -0.14 4.10
CA LEU A 14 -4.62 0.46 5.08
C LEU A 14 -5.13 0.26 6.51
N ASP A 15 -6.39 0.63 6.76
CA ASP A 15 -7.02 0.53 8.08
C ASP A 15 -6.96 -0.91 8.61
N ALA A 16 -7.30 -1.90 7.77
CA ALA A 16 -7.26 -3.31 8.16
C ALA A 16 -5.84 -3.81 8.44
N CYS A 17 -4.85 -3.38 7.68
CA CYS A 17 -3.45 -3.73 7.90
C CYS A 17 -2.88 -3.06 9.17
N GLU A 18 -3.22 -1.79 9.41
CA GLU A 18 -2.83 -1.07 10.63
C GLU A 18 -3.49 -1.70 11.87
N GLU A 19 -4.76 -2.13 11.78
CA GLU A 19 -5.42 -2.85 12.88
C GLU A 19 -4.67 -4.14 13.24
N ILE A 20 -4.25 -4.92 12.25
CA ILE A 20 -3.47 -6.15 12.47
C ILE A 20 -2.07 -5.83 13.03
N GLU A 21 -1.40 -4.79 12.52
CA GLU A 21 -0.08 -4.37 13.00
C GLU A 21 -0.14 -3.91 14.46
N GLN A 22 -1.20 -3.21 14.87
CA GLN A 22 -1.35 -2.67 16.22
C GLN A 22 -1.94 -3.66 17.23
N ASP A 23 -2.46 -4.81 16.78
CA ASP A 23 -2.98 -5.83 17.69
C ASP A 23 -1.87 -6.40 18.59
N GLU A 24 -2.07 -6.28 19.91
CA GLU A 24 -1.05 -6.65 20.90
C GLU A 24 -0.75 -8.16 20.95
N GLU A 25 -1.74 -9.01 20.67
CA GLU A 25 -1.54 -10.46 20.64
C GLU A 25 -0.78 -10.87 19.35
N VAL A 26 -1.08 -10.23 18.23
CA VAL A 26 -0.36 -10.42 16.96
C VAL A 26 1.08 -9.94 17.09
N LYS A 27 1.34 -8.74 17.62
CA LYS A 27 2.70 -8.23 17.84
C LYS A 27 3.52 -9.13 18.75
N LYS A 28 2.89 -9.68 19.80
CA LYS A 28 3.55 -10.57 20.75
C LYS A 28 3.89 -11.93 20.15
N ARG A 29 3.00 -12.51 19.34
CA ARG A 29 3.17 -13.86 18.79
C ARG A 29 3.87 -13.91 17.44
N PHE A 30 3.70 -12.86 16.64
CA PHE A 30 4.13 -12.77 15.24
C PHE A 30 4.71 -11.38 14.92
N PRO A 31 5.76 -10.93 15.64
CA PRO A 31 6.26 -9.56 15.54
C PRO A 31 6.68 -9.18 14.12
N GLU A 32 7.42 -10.04 13.41
CA GLU A 32 7.86 -9.77 12.04
C GLU A 32 6.67 -9.70 11.06
N LEU A 33 5.74 -10.65 11.16
CA LEU A 33 4.54 -10.64 10.31
C LEU A 33 3.68 -9.40 10.56
N SER A 34 3.54 -8.96 11.82
CA SER A 34 2.79 -7.76 12.16
C SER A 34 3.35 -6.52 11.44
N GLN A 35 4.68 -6.36 11.43
CA GLN A 35 5.36 -5.24 10.79
C GLN A 35 5.32 -5.34 9.25
N ILE A 36 5.45 -6.55 8.70
CA ILE A 36 5.32 -6.79 7.26
C ILE A 36 3.91 -6.42 6.79
N ILE A 37 2.87 -6.83 7.54
CA ILE A 37 1.48 -6.55 7.20
C ILE A 37 1.21 -5.04 7.21
N GLY A 38 1.65 -4.31 8.24
CA GLY A 38 1.53 -2.85 8.29
C GLY A 38 2.25 -2.17 7.12
N SER A 39 3.49 -2.57 6.86
CA SER A 39 4.29 -2.03 5.75
C SER A 39 3.65 -2.31 4.38
N LEU A 40 3.06 -3.49 4.20
CA LEU A 40 2.36 -3.87 2.98
C LEU A 40 1.08 -3.05 2.80
N GLY A 41 0.30 -2.84 3.86
CA GLY A 41 -0.89 -2.00 3.84
C GLY A 41 -0.58 -0.59 3.37
N ARG A 42 0.48 0.01 3.92
CA ARG A 42 0.96 1.34 3.51
C ARG A 42 1.34 1.39 2.04
N TRP A 43 2.15 0.43 1.59
CA TRP A 43 2.57 0.36 0.18
C TRP A 43 1.39 0.15 -0.77
N LEU A 44 0.44 -0.72 -0.43
CA LEU A 44 -0.77 -0.96 -1.22
C LEU A 44 -1.63 0.30 -1.36
N TYR A 45 -1.82 1.04 -0.26
CA TYR A 45 -2.52 2.32 -0.27
C TYR A 45 -1.83 3.32 -1.20
N ASP A 46 -0.52 3.51 -1.07
CA ASP A 46 0.19 4.52 -1.85
C ASP A 46 0.17 4.18 -3.36
N VAL A 47 0.34 2.90 -3.74
CA VAL A 47 0.26 2.46 -5.14
C VAL A 47 -1.15 2.59 -5.71
N GLU A 48 -2.17 2.16 -4.97
CA GLU A 48 -3.56 2.28 -5.40
C GLU A 48 -3.93 3.74 -5.60
N HIS A 49 -3.53 4.62 -4.69
CA HIS A 49 -3.81 6.05 -4.77
C HIS A 49 -3.20 6.70 -6.02
N GLU A 50 -1.94 6.38 -6.35
CA GLU A 50 -1.30 6.93 -7.56
C GLU A 50 -1.98 6.43 -8.84
N LEU A 51 -2.35 5.14 -8.90
CA LEU A 51 -3.09 4.57 -10.04
C LEU A 51 -4.49 5.17 -10.16
N ASP A 52 -5.17 5.35 -9.04
CA ASP A 52 -6.53 5.89 -8.98
C ASP A 52 -6.58 7.33 -9.51
N TRP A 53 -5.60 8.14 -9.14
CA TRP A 53 -5.49 9.53 -9.57
C TRP A 53 -5.09 9.66 -11.04
N ASP A 54 -4.21 8.78 -11.55
CA ASP A 54 -3.89 8.72 -12.98
C ASP A 54 -5.12 8.33 -13.82
N LEU A 55 -5.82 7.27 -13.42
CA LEU A 55 -7.02 6.78 -14.14
C LEU A 55 -8.22 7.74 -14.03
N SER A 56 -8.27 8.53 -12.96
CA SER A 56 -9.26 9.61 -12.80
C SER A 56 -8.87 10.90 -13.51
N TYR A 57 -7.69 10.94 -14.15
CA TYR A 57 -7.11 12.12 -14.81
C TYR A 57 -6.82 13.30 -13.86
N ASP A 58 -6.72 13.04 -12.56
CA ASP A 58 -6.34 14.02 -11.54
C ASP A 58 -4.81 14.23 -11.52
N THR A 59 -4.03 13.18 -11.79
CA THR A 59 -2.59 13.24 -12.08
C THR A 59 -2.25 12.44 -13.33
N LYS A 60 -0.95 12.33 -13.64
CA LYS A 60 -0.49 11.52 -14.76
C LYS A 60 0.79 10.75 -14.44
N ILE A 61 0.74 9.44 -14.55
CA ILE A 61 1.91 8.57 -14.64
C ILE A 61 2.48 8.72 -16.06
N VAL A 62 3.74 9.13 -16.15
CA VAL A 62 4.37 9.50 -17.43
C VAL A 62 4.91 8.27 -18.17
N ASP A 63 5.36 7.26 -17.43
CA ASP A 63 5.92 6.01 -17.95
C ASP A 63 5.46 4.84 -17.08
N ASP A 64 4.41 4.15 -17.54
CA ASP A 64 3.76 3.05 -16.83
C ASP A 64 4.73 1.92 -16.49
N ARG A 65 5.64 1.59 -17.42
CA ARG A 65 6.60 0.50 -17.23
C ARG A 65 7.65 0.85 -16.20
N LYS A 66 8.10 2.10 -16.19
CA LYS A 66 9.05 2.58 -15.19
C LYS A 66 8.38 2.60 -13.82
N PHE A 67 7.18 3.17 -13.73
CA PHE A 67 6.37 3.20 -12.50
C PHE A 67 6.16 1.80 -11.93
N GLU A 68 5.69 0.85 -12.75
CA GLU A 68 5.46 -0.54 -12.34
C GLU A 68 6.73 -1.18 -11.76
N LYS A 69 7.87 -1.01 -12.45
CA LYS A 69 9.16 -1.52 -11.97
C LYS A 69 9.62 -0.86 -10.66
N GLU A 70 9.43 0.44 -10.52
CA GLU A 70 9.77 1.17 -9.29
C GLU A 70 8.94 0.65 -8.11
N LYS A 71 7.63 0.53 -8.26
CA LYS A 71 6.74 0.01 -7.21
C LYS A 71 7.06 -1.45 -6.85
N ILE A 72 7.35 -2.31 -7.83
CA ILE A 72 7.80 -3.70 -7.56
C ILE A 72 9.11 -3.70 -6.77
N ASN A 73 10.08 -2.87 -7.12
CA ASN A 73 11.36 -2.80 -6.41
C ASN A 73 11.19 -2.27 -4.97
N GLU A 74 10.31 -1.29 -4.78
CA GLU A 74 9.92 -0.80 -3.45
C GLU A 74 9.34 -1.94 -2.60
N LEU A 75 8.38 -2.70 -3.13
CA LEU A 75 7.80 -3.85 -2.44
C LEU A 75 8.86 -4.90 -2.08
N LEU A 76 9.73 -5.26 -3.03
CA LEU A 76 10.83 -6.20 -2.76
C LEU A 76 11.79 -5.67 -1.69
N SER A 77 11.99 -4.36 -1.60
CA SER A 77 12.83 -3.75 -0.56
C SER A 77 12.20 -3.86 0.83
N ILE A 78 10.87 -3.76 0.93
CA ILE A 78 10.13 -3.99 2.18
C ILE A 78 10.30 -5.45 2.59
N LEU A 79 10.07 -6.38 1.67
CA LEU A 79 10.14 -7.82 1.95
C LEU A 79 11.55 -8.32 2.30
N ARG A 80 12.61 -7.65 1.84
CA ARG A 80 14.01 -8.01 2.16
C ARG A 80 14.50 -7.48 3.51
N LYS A 81 13.75 -6.59 4.17
CA LYS A 81 14.12 -6.06 5.49
C LYS A 81 13.84 -7.04 6.63
N TYR A 82 13.08 -8.09 6.35
CA TYR A 82 12.68 -9.16 7.26
C TYR A 82 13.24 -10.48 6.73
#